data_AF-A0A6L4AE63-F1
#
_entry.id   AF-A0A6L4AE63-F1
#
_cell.length_a   1.000
_cell.length_b   1.000
_cell.length_c   1.000
_cell.angle_alpha   90.00
_cell.angle_beta   90.00
_cell.angle_gamma   90.00
#
_symmetry.space_group_name_H-M   'P 1'
#
loop_
_entity.id
_entity.type
_entity.pdbx_description
1 polymer ?
#
loop_
_entity_poly.entity_id
_entity_poly.type
_entity_poly.pdbx_seq_one_letter_code
_entity_poly.pdbx_strand_id
1 'polypeptide(L)'
;ANDHSEDDGYSPLALDEYLRMRVLPQAEWYNRRAVADFKKTRQWRAIILFVGVVGPALAAMGVGYLVAVTVALVNGLLAYIGLQQYEQNYGIYSKTARQLENLVNQLEPKMDNLTPPEILDWVRKFETVFGSEREMWQLTVLRGQSATEEALTQLVNSRTSVLQNSDLGKLVGGQGGYTVAQAPVATTERVSVSRVTTYGPAVAPAGYVTPQVPTSYPGTSAGAVPPVESSGEDTPSSPPSYPMYPPG
;
A
#
# COMPACT_ATOMS: atom_id res chain seq x y z
N ALA A 1 -29.05 17.15 24.95
CA ALA A 1 -28.11 17.96 24.18
C ALA A 1 -27.03 18.35 25.17
N ASN A 2 -25.87 17.71 25.08
CA ASN A 2 -24.73 18.01 25.95
C ASN A 2 -23.96 19.14 25.30
N ASP A 3 -23.79 20.21 26.05
CA ASP A 3 -23.04 21.40 25.66
C ASP A 3 -21.55 21.02 25.60
N HIS A 4 -20.93 21.11 24.42
CA HIS A 4 -19.52 20.79 24.19
C HIS A 4 -18.61 22.02 24.40
N SER A 5 -19.06 23.02 25.16
CA SER A 5 -18.39 24.31 25.30
C SER A 5 -17.24 24.37 26.31
N GLU A 6 -16.95 23.28 27.02
CA GLU A 6 -15.85 23.20 28.01
C GLU A 6 -14.65 22.37 27.54
N ASP A 7 -14.65 21.86 26.31
CA ASP A 7 -13.45 21.27 25.70
C ASP A 7 -12.54 22.40 25.22
N ASP A 8 -11.50 22.70 25.99
CA ASP A 8 -10.50 23.70 25.67
C ASP A 8 -9.58 23.28 24.52
N GLY A 9 -9.70 22.03 24.01
CA GLY A 9 -8.90 21.47 22.93
C GLY A 9 -7.42 21.25 23.27
N TYR A 10 -7.01 21.53 24.51
CA TYR A 10 -5.61 21.50 24.95
C TYR A 10 -5.40 20.74 26.27
N SER A 11 -6.47 20.41 26.99
CA SER A 11 -6.41 19.61 28.20
C SER A 11 -5.89 18.20 27.88
N PRO A 12 -5.03 17.63 28.75
CA PRO A 12 -4.53 16.28 28.57
C PRO A 12 -5.72 15.31 28.59
N LEU A 13 -6.04 14.75 27.42
CA LEU A 13 -7.07 13.72 27.26
C LEU A 13 -6.78 12.58 28.23
N ALA A 14 -7.80 12.20 29.00
CA ALA A 14 -7.72 10.98 29.80
C ALA A 14 -7.43 9.79 28.87
N LEU A 15 -6.65 8.82 29.33
CA LEU A 15 -6.28 7.66 28.50
C LEU A 15 -7.51 6.93 27.97
N ASP A 16 -8.55 6.77 28.79
CA ASP A 16 -9.83 6.17 28.41
C ASP A 16 -10.48 6.93 27.23
N GLU A 17 -10.43 8.26 27.27
CA GLU A 17 -10.97 9.11 26.23
C GLU A 17 -10.16 8.99 24.92
N TYR A 18 -8.83 8.95 25.01
CA TYR A 18 -7.96 8.69 23.87
C TYR A 18 -8.24 7.32 23.23
N LEU A 19 -8.44 6.27 24.04
CA LEU A 19 -8.80 4.95 23.54
C LEU A 19 -10.14 4.97 22.81
N ARG A 20 -11.15 5.57 23.45
CA ARG A 20 -12.52 5.63 22.93
C ARG A 20 -12.62 6.45 21.64
N MET A 21 -11.92 7.57 21.56
CA MET A 21 -12.03 8.49 20.42
C MET A 21 -11.12 8.11 19.25
N ARG A 22 -9.96 7.49 19.52
CA ARG A 22 -8.95 7.24 18.49
C ARG A 22 -8.68 5.75 18.28
N VAL A 23 -8.26 5.05 19.32
CA VAL A 23 -7.70 3.69 19.16
C VAL A 23 -8.78 2.67 18.76
N LEU A 24 -9.90 2.63 19.49
CA LEU A 24 -10.96 1.64 19.25
C LEU A 24 -11.64 1.81 17.88
N PRO A 25 -12.06 3.03 17.47
CA PRO A 25 -12.66 3.22 16.14
C PRO A 25 -11.69 2.88 15.01
N GLN A 26 -10.39 3.21 15.17
CA GLN A 26 -9.38 2.86 14.16
C GLN A 26 -9.13 1.37 14.09
N ALA A 27 -9.01 0.67 15.22
CA ALA A 27 -8.86 -0.79 15.25
C ALA A 27 -10.05 -1.49 14.58
N GLU A 28 -11.27 -1.05 14.86
CA GLU A 28 -12.47 -1.58 14.22
C GLU A 28 -12.49 -1.29 12.71
N TRP A 29 -12.10 -0.08 12.29
CA TRP A 29 -11.97 0.28 10.89
C TRP A 29 -10.97 -0.63 10.16
N TYR A 30 -9.78 -0.87 10.74
CA TYR A 30 -8.77 -1.76 10.17
C TYR A 30 -9.29 -3.19 10.01
N ASN A 31 -10.02 -3.70 11.01
CA ASN A 31 -10.60 -5.05 10.94
C ASN A 31 -11.66 -5.15 9.83
N ARG A 32 -12.62 -4.22 9.79
CA ARG A 32 -13.64 -4.16 8.73
C ARG A 32 -13.00 -4.06 7.35
N ARG A 33 -11.97 -3.22 7.20
CA ARG A 33 -11.26 -3.03 5.93
C ARG A 33 -10.55 -4.30 5.50
N ALA A 34 -9.82 -4.96 6.40
CA ALA A 34 -9.15 -6.23 6.11
C ALA A 34 -10.15 -7.30 5.64
N VAL A 35 -11.30 -7.43 6.31
CA VAL A 35 -12.36 -8.37 5.90
C VAL A 35 -12.93 -8.02 4.53
N ALA A 36 -13.14 -6.74 4.24
CA ALA A 36 -13.64 -6.28 2.95
C ALA A 36 -12.64 -6.60 1.81
N ASP A 37 -11.36 -6.31 2.01
CA ASP A 37 -10.30 -6.57 1.02
C ASP A 37 -10.12 -8.08 0.76
N PHE A 38 -10.25 -8.90 1.80
CA PHE A 38 -10.25 -10.36 1.66
C PHE A 38 -11.44 -10.86 0.83
N LYS A 39 -12.65 -10.35 1.10
CA LYS A 39 -13.85 -10.71 0.34
C LYS A 39 -13.74 -10.31 -1.14
N LYS A 40 -13.29 -9.08 -1.42
CA LYS A 40 -13.05 -8.58 -2.79
C LYS A 40 -12.04 -9.45 -3.53
N THR A 41 -10.92 -9.79 -2.89
CA THR A 41 -9.90 -10.67 -3.47
C THR A 41 -10.49 -12.04 -3.85
N ARG A 42 -11.30 -12.63 -2.97
CA ARG A 42 -11.95 -13.92 -3.23
C ARG A 42 -12.97 -13.83 -4.38
N GLN A 43 -13.76 -12.76 -4.43
CA GLN A 43 -14.72 -12.51 -5.52
C GLN A 43 -14.00 -12.39 -6.86
N TRP A 44 -12.94 -11.59 -6.93
CA TRP A 44 -12.16 -11.42 -8.15
C TRP A 44 -11.48 -12.70 -8.63
N ARG A 45 -10.93 -13.51 -7.72
CA ARG A 45 -10.37 -14.82 -8.08
C ARG A 45 -11.44 -15.75 -8.66
N ALA A 46 -12.65 -15.75 -8.09
CA ALA A 46 -13.76 -16.54 -8.60
C ALA A 46 -14.19 -16.07 -10.01
N ILE A 47 -14.24 -14.76 -10.25
CA ILE A 47 -14.52 -14.20 -11.57
C ILE A 47 -13.47 -14.64 -12.60
N ILE A 48 -12.19 -14.56 -12.27
CA ILE A 48 -11.11 -14.99 -13.17
C ILE A 48 -11.21 -16.47 -13.52
N LEU A 49 -11.47 -17.33 -12.52
CA LEU A 49 -11.66 -18.77 -12.76
C LEU A 49 -12.85 -19.03 -13.67
N PHE A 50 -13.97 -18.34 -13.45
CA PHE A 50 -15.15 -18.45 -14.29
C PHE A 50 -14.84 -18.06 -15.74
N VAL A 51 -14.24 -16.89 -15.96
CA VAL A 51 -13.86 -16.42 -17.32
C VAL A 51 -12.85 -17.39 -17.97
N GLY A 52 -11.91 -17.92 -17.19
CA GLY A 52 -10.90 -18.87 -17.66
C GLY A 52 -11.49 -20.20 -18.13
N VAL A 53 -12.60 -20.66 -17.55
CA VAL A 53 -13.31 -21.88 -17.99
C VAL A 53 -14.22 -21.60 -19.19
N VAL A 54 -14.83 -20.41 -19.26
CA VAL A 54 -15.72 -20.01 -20.36
C VAL A 54 -14.99 -19.98 -21.71
N GLY A 55 -13.74 -19.51 -21.76
CA GLY A 55 -12.96 -19.44 -23.01
C GLY A 55 -12.82 -20.79 -23.74
N PRO A 56 -12.27 -21.83 -23.09
CA PRO A 56 -12.20 -23.18 -23.66
C PRO A 56 -13.56 -23.78 -24.00
N ALA A 57 -14.59 -23.52 -23.20
CA ALA A 57 -15.95 -24.00 -23.49
C ALA A 57 -16.50 -23.39 -24.79
N LEU A 58 -16.29 -22.09 -25.02
CA LEU A 58 -16.66 -21.43 -26.28
C LEU A 58 -15.87 -21.97 -27.48
N ALA A 59 -14.60 -22.31 -27.29
CA ALA A 59 -13.78 -22.93 -28.32
C ALA A 59 -14.37 -24.28 -28.78
N ALA A 60 -14.82 -25.11 -27.83
CA ALA A 60 -15.43 -26.40 -28.11
C ALA A 60 -16.75 -26.29 -28.89
N MET A 61 -17.47 -25.17 -28.78
CA MET A 61 -18.70 -24.90 -29.55
C MET A 61 -18.43 -24.39 -30.98
N GLY A 62 -17.17 -24.34 -31.41
CA GLY A 62 -16.78 -23.88 -32.75
C GLY A 62 -16.62 -22.37 -32.88
N VAL A 63 -16.67 -21.61 -31.77
CA VAL A 63 -16.56 -20.14 -31.77
C VAL A 63 -15.13 -19.69 -31.45
N GLY A 64 -14.15 -20.23 -32.19
CA GLY A 64 -12.72 -20.11 -31.88
C GLY A 64 -12.16 -18.68 -31.79
N TYR A 65 -12.74 -17.71 -32.51
CA TYR A 65 -12.26 -16.31 -32.46
C TYR A 65 -12.50 -15.63 -31.10
N LEU A 66 -13.47 -16.11 -30.30
CA LEU A 66 -13.71 -15.57 -28.95
C LEU A 66 -12.64 -15.98 -27.95
N VAL A 67 -11.83 -17.00 -28.25
CA VAL A 67 -10.75 -17.44 -27.35
C VAL A 67 -9.77 -16.29 -27.10
N ALA A 68 -9.35 -15.59 -28.16
CA ALA A 68 -8.44 -14.44 -28.03
C ALA A 68 -9.03 -13.33 -27.14
N VAL A 69 -10.34 -13.06 -27.26
CA VAL A 69 -11.05 -12.07 -26.44
C VAL A 69 -11.05 -12.50 -24.97
N THR A 70 -11.33 -13.77 -24.67
CA THR A 70 -11.30 -14.28 -23.28
C THR A 70 -9.91 -14.25 -22.67
N VAL A 71 -8.87 -14.57 -23.44
CA VAL A 71 -7.47 -14.46 -22.96
C VAL A 71 -7.10 -13.01 -22.66
N ALA A 72 -7.44 -12.08 -23.56
CA ALA A 72 -7.21 -10.66 -23.34
C ALA A 72 -7.97 -10.15 -22.10
N LEU A 73 -9.21 -10.58 -21.92
CA LEU A 73 -10.02 -10.24 -20.75
C LEU A 73 -9.41 -10.78 -19.44
N VAL A 74 -8.98 -12.05 -19.41
CA VAL A 74 -8.30 -12.64 -18.25
C VAL A 74 -7.02 -11.88 -17.93
N ASN A 75 -6.20 -11.55 -18.93
CA ASN A 75 -4.99 -10.76 -18.73
C ASN A 75 -5.29 -9.35 -18.20
N GLY A 76 -6.33 -8.70 -18.73
CA GLY A 76 -6.80 -7.40 -18.24
C GLY A 76 -7.28 -7.45 -16.78
N LEU A 77 -8.03 -8.49 -16.41
CA LEU A 77 -8.47 -8.71 -15.04
C LEU A 77 -7.31 -9.02 -14.08
N LEU A 78 -6.35 -9.83 -14.51
CA LEU A 78 -5.13 -10.10 -13.73
C LEU A 78 -4.33 -8.82 -13.50
N ALA A 79 -4.15 -7.99 -14.53
CA ALA A 79 -3.50 -6.68 -14.41
C ALA A 79 -4.26 -5.75 -13.45
N TYR A 80 -5.60 -5.71 -13.55
CA TYR A 80 -6.45 -4.92 -12.68
C TYR A 80 -6.32 -5.34 -11.20
N ILE A 81 -6.35 -6.64 -10.90
CA ILE A 81 -6.14 -7.13 -9.52
C ILE A 81 -4.73 -6.80 -9.03
N GLY A 82 -3.73 -6.92 -9.91
CA GLY A 82 -2.34 -6.54 -9.60
C GLY A 82 -2.22 -5.08 -9.15
N LEU A 83 -2.97 -4.18 -9.79
CA LEU A 83 -3.02 -2.75 -9.44
C LEU A 83 -3.68 -2.49 -8.09
N GLN A 84 -4.69 -3.28 -7.71
CA GLN A 84 -5.45 -3.03 -6.48
C GLN A 84 -4.69 -3.40 -5.20
N GLN A 85 -3.60 -4.16 -5.29
CA GLN A 85 -2.73 -4.53 -4.15
C GLN A 85 -3.47 -5.07 -2.90
N TYR A 86 -4.66 -5.67 -3.06
CA TYR A 86 -5.53 -6.08 -1.95
C TYR A 86 -4.84 -7.03 -0.96
N GLU A 87 -3.96 -7.90 -1.45
CA GLU A 87 -3.22 -8.86 -0.61
C GLU A 87 -2.24 -8.16 0.33
N GLN A 88 -1.56 -7.12 -0.15
CA GLN A 88 -0.60 -6.36 0.65
C GLN A 88 -1.34 -5.50 1.69
N ASN A 89 -2.41 -4.82 1.28
CA ASN A 89 -3.23 -4.00 2.16
C ASN A 89 -3.87 -4.83 3.28
N TYR A 90 -4.38 -6.02 2.94
CA TYR A 90 -4.91 -6.98 3.93
C TYR A 90 -3.85 -7.33 4.99
N GLY A 91 -2.62 -7.63 4.57
CA GLY A 91 -1.53 -7.98 5.47
C GLY A 91 -1.17 -6.85 6.44
N ILE A 92 -1.12 -5.62 5.93
CA ILE A 92 -0.85 -4.43 6.73
C ILE A 92 -1.96 -4.21 7.77
N TYR A 93 -3.22 -4.11 7.31
CA TYR A 93 -4.35 -3.79 8.19
C TYR A 93 -4.64 -4.88 9.23
N SER A 94 -4.57 -6.16 8.85
CA SER A 94 -4.80 -7.26 9.79
C SER A 94 -3.71 -7.34 10.87
N LYS A 95 -2.46 -7.05 10.52
CA LYS A 95 -1.34 -6.95 11.48
C LYS A 95 -1.56 -5.78 12.45
N THR A 96 -1.86 -4.60 11.92
CA THR A 96 -2.10 -3.39 12.73
C THR A 96 -3.27 -3.59 13.68
N ALA A 97 -4.41 -4.12 13.20
CA ALA A 97 -5.58 -4.41 14.04
C ALA A 97 -5.23 -5.33 15.22
N ARG A 98 -4.50 -6.42 14.97
CA ARG A 98 -4.06 -7.36 16.03
C ARG A 98 -3.09 -6.73 17.01
N GLN A 99 -2.20 -5.84 16.54
CA GLN A 99 -1.27 -5.13 17.41
C GLN A 99 -2.02 -4.17 18.34
N LEU A 100 -3.00 -3.42 17.82
CA LEU A 100 -3.84 -2.52 18.62
C LEU A 100 -4.67 -3.30 19.63
N GLU A 101 -5.34 -4.37 19.19
CA GLU A 101 -6.13 -5.25 20.06
C GLU A 101 -5.28 -5.84 21.20
N ASN A 102 -4.07 -6.32 20.89
CA ASN A 102 -3.14 -6.83 21.89
C ASN A 102 -2.70 -5.75 22.90
N LEU A 103 -2.45 -4.52 22.45
CA LEU A 103 -2.11 -3.41 23.35
C LEU A 103 -3.29 -3.03 24.25
N VAL A 104 -4.51 -2.97 23.70
CA VAL A 104 -5.74 -2.71 24.48
C VAL A 104 -5.94 -3.78 25.55
N ASN A 105 -5.85 -5.07 25.18
CA ASN A 105 -6.02 -6.18 26.13
C ASN A 105 -4.96 -6.19 27.24
N GLN A 106 -3.73 -5.71 26.96
CA GLN A 106 -2.68 -5.58 27.97
C GLN A 106 -2.86 -4.37 28.88
N LEU A 107 -3.53 -3.32 28.39
CA LEU A 107 -3.78 -2.08 29.08
C LEU A 107 -5.00 -2.17 30.01
N GLU A 108 -6.07 -2.84 29.57
CA GLU A 108 -7.33 -2.99 30.30
C GLU A 108 -7.16 -3.33 31.79
N PRO A 109 -6.39 -4.37 32.21
CA PRO A 109 -6.24 -4.70 33.62
C PRO A 109 -5.44 -3.68 34.45
N LYS A 110 -4.78 -2.72 33.79
CA LYS A 110 -3.92 -1.73 34.45
C LYS A 110 -4.57 -0.35 34.57
N MET A 111 -5.68 -0.13 33.87
CA MET A 111 -6.21 1.20 33.58
C MET A 111 -6.46 2.05 34.85
N ASP A 112 -6.93 1.43 35.93
CA ASP A 112 -7.25 2.12 37.18
C ASP A 112 -6.03 2.55 38.00
N ASN A 113 -4.84 2.01 37.70
CA ASN A 113 -3.63 2.17 38.50
C ASN A 113 -2.46 2.83 37.75
N LEU A 114 -2.72 3.47 36.60
CA LEU A 114 -1.66 4.07 35.79
C LEU A 114 -1.23 5.42 36.33
N THR A 115 0.07 5.59 36.48
CA THR A 115 0.68 6.89 36.73
C THR A 115 0.72 7.72 35.44
N PRO A 116 0.72 9.07 35.51
CA PRO A 116 0.83 9.93 34.33
C PRO A 116 1.97 9.58 33.34
N PRO A 117 3.20 9.24 33.77
CA PRO A 117 4.25 8.83 32.83
C PRO A 117 3.96 7.49 32.14
N GLU A 118 3.28 6.55 32.81
CA GLU A 118 2.87 5.27 32.20
C GLU A 118 1.78 5.46 31.15
N ILE A 119 0.85 6.40 31.38
CA ILE A 119 -0.16 6.79 30.39
C ILE A 119 0.52 7.26 29.10
N LEU A 120 1.53 8.14 29.21
CA LEU A 120 2.28 8.63 28.05
C LEU A 120 3.04 7.52 27.32
N ASP A 121 3.57 6.54 28.05
CA ASP A 121 4.21 5.36 27.46
C ASP A 121 3.22 4.52 26.64
N TRP A 122 2.00 4.32 27.14
CA TRP A 122 0.93 3.63 26.40
C TRP A 122 0.52 4.39 25.13
N VAL A 123 0.28 5.71 25.23
CA VAL A 123 -0.01 6.54 24.06
C VAL A 123 1.10 6.42 23.02
N ARG A 124 2.37 6.45 23.45
CA ARG A 124 3.52 6.27 22.56
C ARG A 124 3.52 4.91 21.88
N LYS A 125 3.14 3.83 22.57
CA LYS A 125 3.02 2.49 21.97
C LYS A 125 1.95 2.45 20.88
N PHE A 126 0.78 3.05 21.11
CA PHE A 126 -0.27 3.15 20.08
C PHE A 126 0.19 3.98 18.87
N GLU A 127 0.78 5.16 19.11
CA GLU A 127 1.31 6.00 18.02
C GLU A 127 2.47 5.34 17.27
N THR A 128 3.25 4.48 17.93
CA THR A 128 4.28 3.66 17.26
C THR A 128 3.64 2.66 16.30
N VAL A 129 2.55 2.00 16.71
CA VAL A 129 1.80 1.09 15.83
C VAL A 129 1.25 1.86 14.61
N PHE A 130 0.62 3.02 14.81
CA PHE A 130 0.14 3.87 13.72
C PHE A 130 1.27 4.38 12.82
N GLY A 131 2.39 4.79 13.38
CA GLY A 131 3.57 5.21 12.63
C GLY A 131 4.13 4.09 11.75
N SER A 132 4.24 2.89 12.30
CA SER A 132 4.72 1.71 11.58
C SER A 132 3.78 1.29 10.44
N GLU A 133 2.47 1.45 10.62
CA GLU A 133 1.48 1.19 9.58
C GLU A 133 1.63 2.16 8.42
N ARG A 134 1.77 3.44 8.71
CA ARG A 134 1.98 4.49 7.71
C ARG A 134 3.27 4.28 6.92
N GLU A 135 4.35 3.90 7.60
CA GLU A 135 5.62 3.55 6.97
C GLU A 135 5.48 2.35 6.03
N MET A 136 4.79 1.28 6.45
CA MET A 136 4.51 0.12 5.60
C MET A 136 3.68 0.50 4.36
N TRP A 137 2.72 1.41 4.51
CA TRP A 137 1.95 1.94 3.38
C TRP A 137 2.82 2.74 2.42
N GLN A 138 3.65 3.65 2.92
CA GLN A 138 4.58 4.43 2.08
C GLN A 138 5.53 3.52 1.30
N LEU A 139 6.11 2.51 1.95
CA LEU A 139 6.98 1.53 1.29
C LEU A 139 6.24 0.75 0.21
N THR A 140 4.95 0.43 0.42
CA THR A 140 4.13 -0.29 -0.55
C THR A 140 3.87 0.57 -1.79
N VAL A 141 3.54 1.85 -1.60
CA VAL A 141 3.34 2.81 -2.71
C VAL A 141 4.63 2.99 -3.51
N LEU A 142 5.77 3.20 -2.81
CA LEU A 142 7.07 3.37 -3.47
C LEU A 142 7.47 2.16 -4.31
N ARG A 143 7.25 0.93 -3.80
CA ARG A 143 7.49 -0.31 -4.56
C ARG A 143 6.58 -0.44 -5.78
N GLY A 144 5.33 0.01 -5.67
CA GLY A 144 4.40 0.04 -6.79
C GLY A 144 4.87 0.98 -7.91
N GLN A 145 5.40 2.15 -7.54
CA GLN A 145 5.95 3.11 -8.49
C GLN A 145 7.22 2.57 -9.16
N SER A 146 8.18 2.06 -8.39
CA SER A 146 9.43 1.54 -8.95
C SER A 146 9.19 0.36 -9.90
N ALA A 147 8.28 -0.55 -9.56
CA ALA A 147 7.91 -1.66 -10.45
C ALA A 147 7.29 -1.18 -11.78
N THR A 148 6.55 -0.07 -11.74
CA THR A 148 5.95 0.54 -12.94
C THR A 148 7.02 1.22 -13.81
N GLU A 149 7.96 1.93 -13.19
CA GLU A 149 9.09 2.56 -13.89
C GLU A 149 10.00 1.53 -14.56
N GLU A 150 10.30 0.42 -13.88
CA GLU A 150 11.08 -0.69 -14.45
C GLU A 150 10.36 -1.32 -15.64
N ALA A 151 9.05 -1.57 -15.53
CA ALA A 151 8.25 -2.12 -16.63
C ALA A 151 8.21 -1.18 -17.85
N LEU A 152 8.08 0.13 -17.62
CA LEU A 152 8.12 1.13 -18.69
C LEU A 152 9.50 1.21 -19.35
N THR A 153 10.56 1.17 -18.55
CA THR A 153 11.95 1.19 -19.05
C THR A 153 12.23 -0.04 -19.91
N GLN A 154 11.80 -1.23 -19.48
CA GLN A 154 11.91 -2.46 -20.27
C GLN A 154 11.14 -2.34 -21.59
N LEU A 155 9.93 -1.79 -21.57
CA LEU A 155 9.13 -1.60 -22.79
C LEU A 155 9.82 -0.63 -23.76
N VAL A 156 10.36 0.48 -23.28
CA VAL A 156 11.10 1.46 -24.11
C VAL A 156 12.36 0.81 -24.71
N ASN A 157 13.15 0.10 -23.89
CA ASN A 157 14.36 -0.57 -24.35
C ASN A 157 14.06 -1.66 -25.39
N SER A 158 12.98 -2.43 -25.20
CA SER A 158 12.56 -3.46 -26.16
C SER A 158 12.10 -2.88 -27.49
N ARG A 159 11.51 -1.67 -27.50
CA ARG A 159 11.13 -0.98 -28.73
C ARG A 159 12.34 -0.47 -29.51
N THR A 160 13.34 0.06 -28.81
CA THR A 160 14.57 0.58 -29.41
C THR A 160 15.37 -0.53 -30.09
N SER A 161 15.48 -1.72 -29.47
CA SER A 161 16.23 -2.85 -30.05
C SER A 161 15.57 -3.40 -31.33
N VAL A 162 14.24 -3.39 -31.43
CA VAL A 162 13.54 -3.79 -32.66
C VAL A 162 13.83 -2.81 -33.80
N LEU A 163 13.81 -1.50 -33.53
CA LEU A 163 14.10 -0.48 -34.55
C LEU A 163 15.53 -0.58 -35.06
N GLN A 164 16.50 -0.77 -34.16
CA GLN A 164 17.91 -0.88 -34.51
C GLN A 164 18.21 -2.11 -35.40
N ASN A 165 17.53 -3.23 -35.16
CA ASN A 165 17.69 -4.43 -35.98
C ASN A 165 16.98 -4.34 -37.34
N SER A 166 15.91 -3.55 -37.46
CA SER A 166 15.17 -3.40 -38.73
C SER A 166 15.88 -2.57 -39.80
N ASP A 167 16.80 -1.67 -39.44
CA ASP A 167 17.52 -0.82 -40.39
C ASP A 167 18.82 -1.46 -40.94
N LEU A 168 19.45 -2.37 -40.18
CA LEU A 168 20.68 -3.04 -40.61
C LEU A 168 20.46 -4.17 -41.63
N GLY A 169 19.25 -4.75 -41.68
CA GLY A 169 18.93 -5.86 -42.60
C GLY A 169 18.63 -5.44 -44.05
N LYS A 170 18.37 -4.15 -44.33
CA LYS A 170 18.04 -3.67 -45.70
C LYS A 170 19.24 -3.18 -46.51
N LEU A 171 20.42 -3.04 -45.92
CA LEU A 171 21.62 -2.51 -46.61
C LEU A 171 22.66 -3.59 -46.96
N VAL A 172 22.45 -4.84 -46.56
CA VAL A 172 23.33 -5.97 -46.92
C VAL A 172 22.61 -6.92 -47.89
N GLY A 173 22.61 -6.55 -49.17
CA GLY A 173 22.70 -7.48 -50.31
C GLY A 173 21.51 -8.40 -50.66
N GLY A 174 20.83 -8.07 -51.77
CA GLY A 174 20.80 -8.97 -52.94
C GLY A 174 19.97 -10.27 -52.91
N GLN A 175 18.89 -10.24 -53.69
CA GLN A 175 18.23 -11.36 -54.38
C GLN A 175 17.71 -12.58 -53.59
N GLY A 176 16.37 -12.70 -53.62
CA GLY A 176 15.74 -13.96 -54.03
C GLY A 176 15.33 -14.91 -52.92
N GLY A 177 14.29 -14.56 -52.17
CA GLY A 177 13.59 -15.53 -51.34
C GLY A 177 12.69 -14.87 -50.32
N TYR A 178 11.42 -14.66 -50.68
CA TYR A 178 10.38 -14.29 -49.71
C TYR A 178 10.14 -15.48 -48.79
N THR A 179 10.98 -15.67 -47.78
CA THR A 179 10.58 -16.44 -46.61
C THR A 179 9.60 -15.55 -45.86
N VAL A 180 8.32 -15.91 -45.90
CA VAL A 180 7.31 -15.30 -45.04
C VAL A 180 7.80 -15.53 -43.62
N ALA A 181 8.37 -14.49 -43.02
CA ALA A 181 8.76 -14.51 -41.63
C ALA A 181 7.50 -14.88 -40.84
N GLN A 182 7.45 -16.12 -40.35
CA GLN A 182 6.48 -16.51 -39.34
C GLN A 182 6.61 -15.43 -38.26
N ALA A 183 5.54 -14.65 -38.08
CA ALA A 183 5.44 -13.72 -36.97
C ALA A 183 5.91 -14.50 -35.74
N PRO A 184 6.87 -13.98 -34.96
CA PRO A 184 7.31 -14.68 -33.77
C PRO A 184 6.04 -14.97 -32.98
N VAL A 185 5.68 -16.25 -32.91
CA VAL A 185 4.77 -16.74 -31.89
C VAL A 185 5.39 -16.13 -30.65
N ALA A 186 4.66 -15.23 -30.00
CA ALA A 186 5.10 -14.66 -28.75
C ALA A 186 5.23 -15.86 -27.82
N THR A 187 6.44 -16.45 -27.82
CA THR A 187 6.90 -17.36 -26.81
C THR A 187 6.65 -16.53 -25.59
N THR A 188 5.60 -16.91 -24.86
CA THR A 188 5.35 -16.40 -23.54
C THR A 188 6.54 -16.95 -22.79
N GLU A 189 7.68 -16.26 -22.91
CA GLU A 189 8.79 -16.40 -22.01
C GLU A 189 8.11 -16.09 -20.70
N ARG A 190 7.78 -17.17 -20.00
CA ARG A 190 7.26 -17.10 -18.65
C ARG A 190 8.36 -16.34 -17.96
N VAL A 191 8.17 -15.03 -17.83
CA VAL A 191 8.84 -14.23 -16.83
C VAL A 191 8.48 -14.97 -15.58
N SER A 192 9.40 -15.85 -15.21
CA SER A 192 9.35 -16.64 -14.01
C SER A 192 9.64 -15.57 -12.98
N VAL A 193 8.60 -14.81 -12.63
CA VAL A 193 8.61 -14.07 -11.40
C VAL A 193 8.67 -15.19 -10.37
N SER A 194 9.88 -15.58 -10.02
CA SER A 194 10.17 -16.44 -8.89
C SER A 194 9.68 -15.68 -7.67
N ARG A 195 8.36 -15.67 -7.45
CA ARG A 195 7.77 -15.44 -6.15
C ARG A 195 8.03 -16.69 -5.34
N VAL A 196 9.30 -16.89 -4.97
CA VAL A 196 9.64 -17.63 -3.76
C VAL A 196 9.31 -16.66 -2.62
N THR A 197 8.02 -16.55 -2.30
CA THR A 197 7.61 -16.09 -0.98
C THR A 197 7.42 -17.35 -0.14
N THR A 198 8.54 -18.02 0.17
CA THR A 198 8.55 -19.00 1.25
C THR A 198 8.35 -18.20 2.52
N TYR A 199 7.12 -18.20 3.05
CA TYR A 199 6.89 -17.88 4.46
C TYR A 199 7.52 -19.00 5.28
N GLY A 200 8.82 -18.88 5.55
CA GLY A 200 9.46 -19.63 6.62
C GLY A 200 8.87 -19.20 7.96
N PRO A 201 8.91 -20.05 9.01
CA PRO A 201 8.57 -19.63 10.36
C PRO A 201 9.40 -18.39 10.71
N ALA A 202 8.75 -17.39 11.32
CA ALA A 202 9.34 -16.11 11.65
C ALA A 202 10.59 -16.28 12.53
N VAL A 203 11.76 -16.32 11.90
CA VAL A 203 13.02 -15.98 12.56
C VAL A 203 13.04 -14.46 12.62
N ALA A 204 12.89 -13.91 13.83
CA ALA A 204 13.05 -12.48 14.06
C ALA A 204 14.39 -12.04 13.45
N PRO A 205 14.43 -11.02 12.58
CA PRO A 205 15.70 -10.55 12.03
C PRO A 205 16.55 -10.02 13.18
N ALA A 206 17.69 -10.67 13.40
CA ALA A 206 18.74 -10.14 14.24
C ALA A 206 19.28 -8.87 13.56
N GLY A 207 18.91 -7.71 14.11
CA GLY A 207 19.37 -6.41 13.62
C GLY A 207 18.27 -5.54 13.02
N TYR A 208 17.24 -5.21 13.82
CA TYR A 208 16.60 -3.91 13.63
C TYR A 208 17.58 -2.86 14.12
N VAL A 209 18.23 -2.16 13.19
CA VAL A 209 18.82 -0.86 13.50
C VAL A 209 17.64 0.05 13.81
N THR A 210 17.41 0.31 15.09
CA THR A 210 16.50 1.36 15.53
C THR A 210 16.94 2.66 14.84
N PRO A 211 16.07 3.36 14.09
CA PRO A 211 16.39 4.69 13.63
C PRO A 211 16.75 5.55 14.85
N GLN A 212 17.98 6.03 14.90
CA GLN A 212 18.40 7.01 15.90
C GLN A 212 17.53 8.25 15.69
N VAL A 213 16.58 8.49 16.60
CA VAL A 213 15.87 9.76 16.68
C VAL A 213 16.93 10.84 16.94
N PRO A 214 17.08 11.87 16.10
CA PRO A 214 18.06 12.93 16.34
C PRO A 214 17.68 13.65 17.64
N THR A 215 18.49 13.48 18.69
CA THR A 215 18.30 14.08 20.03
C THR A 215 18.82 15.52 20.13
N SER A 216 19.05 16.21 19.01
CA SER A 216 19.53 17.58 19.01
C SER A 216 18.61 18.50 18.20
N TYR A 217 17.71 19.18 18.89
CA TYR A 217 17.23 20.48 18.42
C TYR A 217 18.38 21.48 18.65
N PRO A 218 18.87 22.19 17.62
CA PRO A 218 19.87 23.23 17.82
C PRO A 218 19.28 24.34 18.69
N GLY A 219 20.03 24.70 19.73
CA GLY A 219 19.61 25.65 20.76
C GLY A 219 19.27 27.03 20.20
N THR A 220 18.13 27.54 20.67
CA THR A 220 17.73 28.94 20.56
C THR A 220 18.68 29.79 21.41
N SER A 221 19.60 30.50 20.77
CA SER A 221 20.37 31.57 21.39
C SER A 221 19.46 32.78 21.63
N ALA A 222 19.49 33.30 22.85
CA ALA A 222 18.80 34.53 23.24
C ALA A 222 19.40 35.73 22.50
N GLY A 223 18.71 36.20 21.46
CA GLY A 223 18.99 37.44 20.74
C GLY A 223 17.83 38.42 20.90
N ALA A 224 18.16 39.68 21.15
CA ALA A 224 17.25 40.76 21.53
C ALA A 224 15.98 40.90 20.67
N VAL A 225 14.87 41.18 21.36
CA VAL A 225 13.53 41.44 20.81
C VAL A 225 13.48 42.82 20.14
N PRO A 226 13.25 42.95 18.82
CA PRO A 226 12.79 44.20 18.23
C PRO A 226 11.29 44.41 18.52
N PRO A 227 10.78 45.66 18.50
CA PRO A 227 9.39 45.95 18.80
C PRO A 227 8.47 45.34 17.73
N VAL A 228 7.45 44.62 18.19
CA VAL A 228 6.42 43.98 17.36
C VAL A 228 5.49 45.04 16.79
N GLU A 229 5.53 45.21 15.48
CA GLU A 229 4.51 45.91 14.71
C GLU A 229 3.33 44.93 14.52
N SER A 230 2.19 45.30 15.08
CA SER A 230 0.93 44.56 15.04
C SER A 230 0.37 44.52 13.61
N SER A 231 0.69 43.48 12.86
CA SER A 231 -0.05 43.09 11.65
C SER A 231 -0.84 41.82 11.96
N GLY A 232 -2.14 41.88 11.68
CA GLY A 232 -3.12 40.86 12.04
C GLY A 232 -3.01 39.55 11.27
N GLU A 233 -3.84 38.62 11.74
CA GLU A 233 -4.26 37.37 11.10
C GLU A 233 -3.15 36.39 10.72
N ASP A 234 -2.85 35.47 11.65
CA ASP A 234 -2.50 34.11 11.26
C ASP A 234 -3.17 33.14 12.24
N THR A 235 -4.12 32.38 11.70
CA THR A 235 -4.77 31.27 12.38
C THR A 235 -3.80 30.10 12.50
N PRO A 236 -3.82 29.32 13.60
CA PRO A 236 -2.95 28.17 13.73
C PRO A 236 -3.34 27.12 12.68
N SER A 237 -2.37 26.81 11.82
CA SER A 237 -2.41 25.75 10.82
C SER A 237 -2.95 24.46 11.43
N SER A 238 -4.15 24.06 11.01
CA SER A 238 -4.70 22.75 11.33
C SER A 238 -3.72 21.65 10.90
N PRO A 239 -3.57 20.54 11.67
CA PRO A 239 -2.84 19.38 11.20
C PRO A 239 -3.42 18.92 9.86
N PRO A 240 -2.61 18.30 8.97
CA PRO A 240 -3.12 17.80 7.70
C PRO A 240 -4.27 16.85 7.98
N SER A 241 -5.48 17.28 7.61
CA SER A 241 -6.65 16.42 7.51
C SER A 241 -6.28 15.32 6.53
N TYR A 242 -5.83 14.18 7.04
CA TYR A 242 -5.80 12.97 6.24
C TYR A 242 -7.23 12.84 5.71
N PRO A 243 -7.43 12.74 4.38
CA PRO A 243 -8.75 12.41 3.90
C PRO A 243 -9.12 11.11 4.60
N MET A 244 -10.06 11.18 5.55
CA MET A 244 -10.87 10.03 5.87
C MET A 244 -11.45 9.66 4.52
N TYR A 245 -10.89 8.61 3.91
CA TYR A 245 -11.41 8.12 2.65
C TYR A 245 -12.90 7.91 2.88
N PRO A 246 -13.76 8.48 2.02
CA PRO A 246 -15.20 8.32 2.17
C PRO A 246 -15.52 6.82 2.24
N PRO A 247 -16.52 6.41 3.03
CA PRO A 247 -16.98 5.03 3.01
C PRO A 247 -17.37 4.68 1.57
N GLY A 248 -16.65 3.72 0.99
CA GLY A 248 -16.96 3.11 -0.30
C GLY A 248 -17.58 1.74 -0.14
#